data_AF-A0A6X8JT08-F1
#
_entry.id   AF-A0A6X8JT08-F1
#
_cell.length_a   1.000
_cell.length_b   1.000
_cell.length_c   1.000
_cell.angle_alpha   90.00
_cell.angle_beta   90.00
_cell.angle_gamma   90.00
#
_symmetry.space_group_name_H-M   'P 1'
#
loop_
_entity.id
_entity.type
_entity.pdbx_description
1 polymer ?
#
loop_
_entity_poly.entity_id
_entity_poly.type
_entity_poly.pdbx_seq_one_letter_code
_entity_poly.pdbx_strand_id
1 'polypeptide(L)' 'WDIVKKGPKEAFNLLTDNHHMETVYDQVIERAKKGVAINKHYLIDFKGVRMEVMILHTKALVLAYM' A
#
# COMPACT_ATOMS: atom_id res chain seq x y z
N TRP A 1 3.13 9.64 4.59
CA TRP A 1 3.43 8.39 5.32
C TRP A 1 4.61 8.66 6.21
N ASP A 2 4.51 8.39 7.51
CA ASP A 2 5.62 8.66 8.44
C ASP A 2 6.75 7.62 8.36
N ILE A 3 6.55 6.53 7.62
CA ILE A 3 7.53 5.46 7.41
C ILE A 3 8.85 5.96 6.77
N VAL A 4 8.77 6.97 5.88
CA VAL A 4 9.94 7.61 5.24
C VAL A 4 10.73 8.52 6.18
N LYS A 5 10.18 8.84 7.36
CA LYS A 5 10.89 9.59 8.41
C LYS A 5 11.56 8.67 9.43
N LYS A 6 11.33 7.36 9.35
CA LYS A 6 11.89 6.36 10.27
C LYS A 6 13.26 5.89 9.78
N GLY A 7 14.09 5.43 10.70
CA GLY A 7 15.36 4.78 10.36
C GLY A 7 15.12 3.47 9.58
N PRO A 8 16.09 2.98 8.79
CA PRO A 8 15.90 1.83 7.91
C PRO A 8 15.32 0.59 8.60
N LYS A 9 15.81 0.25 9.80
CA LYS A 9 15.33 -0.90 10.59
C LYS A 9 13.89 -0.74 11.05
N GLU A 10 13.51 0.45 11.49
CA GLU A 10 12.16 0.73 11.97
C GLU A 10 11.16 0.80 10.80
N ALA A 11 11.58 1.39 9.68
CA ALA A 11 10.81 1.37 8.43
C ALA A 11 10.57 -0.06 7.95
N PHE A 12 11.60 -0.91 7.98
CA PHE A 12 11.48 -2.31 7.59
C PHE A 12 10.52 -3.10 8.49
N ASN A 13 10.63 -2.95 9.81
CA ASN A 13 9.70 -3.60 10.75
C ASN A 13 8.24 -3.23 10.45
N LEU A 14 7.98 -1.95 10.16
CA LEU A 14 6.65 -1.48 9.78
C LEU A 14 6.18 -2.04 8.43
N LEU A 15 7.08 -2.19 7.46
CA LEU A 15 6.78 -2.80 6.16
C LEU A 15 6.48 -4.31 6.27
N THR A 16 7.00 -4.99 7.30
CA THR A 16 6.74 -6.40 7.58
C THR A 16 5.59 -6.64 8.56
N ASP A 17 5.08 -5.59 9.20
CA ASP A 17 3.97 -5.68 10.14
C ASP A 17 2.64 -5.77 9.38
N ASN A 18 1.97 -6.93 9.49
CA ASN A 18 0.72 -7.19 8.77
C ASN A 18 -0.39 -6.21 9.14
N HIS A 19 -0.53 -5.84 10.42
CA HIS A 19 -1.62 -4.97 10.86
C HIS A 19 -1.40 -3.53 10.40
N HIS A 20 -0.15 -3.06 10.47
CA HIS A 20 0.25 -1.77 9.95
C HIS A 20 0.01 -1.69 8.43
N MET A 21 0.44 -2.70 7.68
CA MET A 21 0.33 -2.70 6.23
C MET A 21 -1.10 -2.80 5.72
N GLU A 22 -1.98 -3.57 6.37
CA GLU A 22 -3.42 -3.58 6.05
C GLU A 22 -4.02 -2.18 6.13
N THR A 23 -3.67 -1.42 7.17
CA THR A 23 -4.09 -0.02 7.32
C THR A 23 -3.54 0.86 6.19
N VAL A 24 -2.28 0.66 5.78
CA VAL A 24 -1.66 1.40 4.68
C VAL A 24 -2.36 1.11 3.35
N TYR A 25 -2.67 -0.16 3.05
CA TYR A 25 -3.39 -0.54 1.83
C TYR A 25 -4.76 0.12 1.76
N ASP A 26 -5.52 0.11 2.85
CA ASP A 26 -6.82 0.75 2.90
C ASP A 26 -6.72 2.27 2.67
N GLN A 27 -5.71 2.93 3.24
CA GLN A 27 -5.45 4.35 2.99
C GLN A 27 -5.08 4.66 1.53
N VAL A 28 -4.28 3.81 0.88
CA VAL A 28 -3.93 3.93 -0.54
C VAL A 28 -5.20 3.86 -1.39
N ILE A 29 -6.04 2.85 -1.13
CA ILE A 29 -7.28 2.63 -1.86
C ILE A 29 -8.27 3.77 -1.65
N GLU A 30 -8.44 4.27 -0.42
CA GLU A 30 -9.32 5.41 -0.14
C GLU A 30 -8.85 6.69 -0.85
N ARG A 31 -7.55 6.93 -0.95
CA ARG A 31 -7.02 8.02 -1.77
C ARG A 31 -7.28 7.82 -3.26
N ALA A 32 -7.08 6.61 -3.77
CA ALA A 32 -7.35 6.29 -5.16
C ALA A 32 -8.84 6.50 -5.51
N LYS A 33 -9.75 6.04 -4.65
CA LYS A 33 -11.20 6.30 -4.78
C LYS A 33 -11.53 7.78 -4.86
N LYS A 34 -10.97 8.60 -3.97
CA LYS A 34 -11.19 10.06 -3.98
C LYS A 34 -10.70 10.71 -5.28
N GLY A 35 -9.53 10.34 -5.78
CA GLY A 35 -9.01 10.85 -7.06
C GLY A 35 -9.86 10.45 -8.26
N VAL A 36 -10.38 9.22 -8.26
CA VAL A 36 -11.22 8.69 -9.33
C VAL A 36 -12.62 9.31 -9.32
N ALA A 37 -13.19 9.56 -8.13
CA ALA A 37 -14.46 10.26 -7.98
C ALA A 37 -14.39 11.69 -8.54
N ILE A 38 -13.25 12.37 -8.41
CA ILE A 38 -13.00 13.69 -9.02
C ILE A 38 -12.98 13.58 -10.55
N ASN A 39 -12.43 12.50 -11.09
CA ASN A 39 -12.26 12.29 -12.54
C ASN A 39 -13.41 11.54 -13.23
N LYS A 40 -14.53 11.27 -12.53
CA LYS A 40 -15.76 10.70 -13.10
C LYS A 40 -15.57 9.37 -13.87
N HIS A 41 -14.60 8.55 -13.48
CA HIS A 41 -14.42 7.20 -14.05
C HIS A 41 -15.12 6.16 -13.15
N TYR A 42 -16.24 5.61 -13.60
CA TYR A 42 -17.19 4.92 -12.72
C TYR A 42 -17.03 3.39 -12.64
N LEU A 43 -15.94 2.79 -13.13
CA LEU A 43 -15.80 1.33 -13.20
C LEU A 43 -14.39 0.87 -12.80
N ILE A 44 -13.96 1.19 -11.59
CA ILE A 44 -12.68 0.68 -11.05
C ILE A 44 -12.96 -0.40 -10.00
N ASP A 45 -12.42 -1.59 -10.25
CA ASP A 45 -12.38 -2.66 -9.26
C ASP A 45 -11.28 -2.38 -8.23
N PHE A 46 -11.64 -1.63 -7.19
CA PHE A 46 -10.72 -1.30 -6.10
C PHE A 46 -10.27 -2.52 -5.28
N LYS A 47 -11.01 -3.65 -5.31
CA LYS A 47 -10.56 -4.88 -4.65
C LYS A 47 -9.41 -5.52 -5.42
N GLY A 48 -9.53 -5.61 -6.74
CA GLY A 48 -8.45 -6.05 -7.63
C GLY A 48 -7.21 -5.17 -7.49
N VAL A 49 -7.38 -3.84 -7.50
CA VAL A 49 -6.28 -2.89 -7.28
C VAL A 49 -5.58 -3.13 -5.94
N ARG A 50 -6.34 -3.35 -4.86
CA ARG A 50 -5.76 -3.65 -3.53
C ARG A 50 -4.90 -4.91 -3.57
N MET A 51 -5.40 -5.97 -4.20
CA MET A 51 -4.69 -7.24 -4.31
C MET A 51 -3.36 -7.09 -5.07
N GLU A 52 -3.35 -6.35 -6.18
CA GLU A 52 -2.13 -6.06 -6.95
C GLU A 52 -1.11 -5.25 -6.13
N VAL A 53 -1.56 -4.28 -5.35
CA VAL A 53 -0.69 -3.51 -4.44
C VAL A 53 -0.06 -4.41 -3.38
N MET A 54 -0.83 -5.33 -2.80
CA MET A 54 -0.32 -6.30 -1.82
C MET A 54 0.73 -7.22 -2.46
N ILE A 55 0.46 -7.75 -3.66
CA ILE A 55 1.40 -8.60 -4.40
C ILE A 55 2.71 -7.86 -4.68
N LEU A 56 2.62 -6.60 -5.13
CA LEU A 56 3.79 -5.78 -5.42
C LEU A 56 4.62 -5.54 -4.15
N HIS A 57 3.97 -5.23 -3.03
CA HIS A 57 4.64 -5.08 -1.73
C HIS A 57 5.37 -6.35 -1.31
N THR A 58 4.72 -7.52 -1.41
CA THR A 58 5.36 -8.81 -1.10
C THR A 58 6.58 -9.07 -1.99
N LYS A 59 6.48 -8.82 -3.30
CA LYS A 59 7.61 -8.94 -4.23
C LYS A 59 8.75 -8.00 -3.86
N ALA A 60 8.44 -6.75 -3.53
CA ALA A 60 9.44 -5.77 -3.12
C ALA A 60 10.15 -6.17 -1.81
N LEU A 61 9.41 -6.72 -0.84
CA LEU A 61 10.00 -7.26 0.39
C LEU A 61 10.94 -8.42 0.09
N VAL A 62 10.53 -9.39 -0.72
CA VAL A 62 11.40 -10.51 -1.10
C VAL A 62 12.70 -10.02 -1.74
N LEU A 63 12.63 -9.04 -2.66
CA LEU A 63 13.81 -8.44 -3.27
C LEU A 63 14.70 -7.71 -2.27
N ALA A 64 14.12 -7.04 -1.26
CA ALA A 64 14.89 -6.34 -0.23
C ALA A 64 15.57 -7.28 0.78
N TYR A 65 15.11 -8.54 0.86
CA TYR A 65 15.71 -9.58 1.70
C TYR A 65 16.81 -10.39 0.99
N MET A 66 16.92 -10.32 -0.35
CA MET A 66 18.00 -10.94 -1.13
C MET A 66 19.22 -10.03 -1.20
#